data_AF-A0A3C2BAX9-F1
#
_entry.id   AF-A0A3C2BAX9-F1
#
_cell.length_a   1.000
_cell.length_b   1.000
_cell.length_c   1.000
_cell.angle_alpha   90.00
_cell.angle_beta   90.00
_cell.angle_gamma   90.00
#
_symmetry.space_group_name_H-M   'P 1'
#
loop_
_entity.id
_entity.type
_entity.pdbx_description
1 polymer ?
#
loop_
_entity_poly.entity_id
_entity_poly.type
_entity_poly.pdbx_seq_one_letter_code
_entity_poly.pdbx_strand_id
1 'polypeptide(L)'
;MKRLAWLGVRMRWAITRNTLRRRGTALFTLTLVACTIGALGGFATLASAGVADADIRRAILLFTFTLGLIAWMFGPLLMGGTDETVDPAPLSLLPLRRRELAAVMAGAAVSSPATIAVAVALLGAVVAGVGGGVVGGFIALLTAAALFCLGLGSSRSLASAMGLANRT
;
A
#
# COMPACT_ATOMS: atom_id res chain seq x y z
N MET A 1 4.52 10.10 19.74
CA MET A 1 4.51 9.53 18.37
C MET A 1 3.40 8.51 18.14
N LYS A 2 3.23 7.45 18.96
CA LYS A 2 2.14 6.46 18.78
C LYS A 2 0.73 7.06 18.66
N ARG A 3 0.38 8.04 19.52
CA ARG A 3 -0.92 8.75 19.47
C ARG A 3 -1.14 9.52 18.15
N LEU A 4 -0.09 10.04 17.54
CA LEU A 4 -0.17 10.82 16.29
C LEU A 4 -0.37 9.90 15.08
N ALA A 5 0.35 8.78 15.02
CA ALA A 5 0.11 7.76 14.00
C ALA A 5 -1.33 7.24 14.07
N TRP A 6 -1.84 6.99 15.28
CA TRP A 6 -3.23 6.60 15.50
C TRP A 6 -4.23 7.67 15.02
N LEU A 7 -3.93 8.96 15.22
CA LEU A 7 -4.76 10.05 14.72
C LEU A 7 -4.88 9.99 13.19
N GLY A 8 -3.77 9.72 12.49
CA GLY A 8 -3.75 9.53 11.05
C GLY A 8 -4.62 8.37 10.58
N VAL A 9 -4.55 7.23 11.28
CA VAL A 9 -5.42 6.06 11.03
C VAL A 9 -6.89 6.47 11.18
N ARG A 10 -7.24 7.12 12.30
CA ARG A 10 -8.62 7.52 12.59
C ARG A 10 -9.15 8.53 11.56
N MET A 11 -8.34 9.49 11.14
CA MET A 11 -8.69 10.45 10.10
C MET A 11 -8.96 9.75 8.76
N ARG A 12 -8.08 8.84 8.33
CA ARG A 12 -8.27 8.08 7.08
C ARG A 12 -9.59 7.33 7.09
N TRP A 13 -9.88 6.59 8.16
CA TRP A 13 -11.15 5.87 8.31
C TRP A 13 -12.37 6.79 8.37
N ALA A 14 -12.27 7.94 9.03
CA ALA A 14 -13.35 8.93 9.06
C ALA A 14 -13.64 9.48 7.65
N ILE A 15 -12.62 9.75 6.85
CA ILE A 15 -12.77 10.19 5.46
C ILE A 15 -13.39 9.08 4.62
N THR A 16 -12.88 7.84 4.69
CA THR A 16 -13.46 6.70 3.96
C THR A 16 -14.94 6.52 4.29
N ARG A 17 -15.31 6.62 5.57
CA ARG A 17 -16.71 6.54 6.01
C ARG A 17 -17.56 7.73 5.52
N ASN A 18 -17.01 8.94 5.50
CA ASN A 18 -17.71 10.12 5.01
C ASN A 18 -17.91 10.07 3.48
N THR A 19 -16.90 9.60 2.74
CA THR A 19 -17.00 9.34 1.30
C THR A 19 -18.10 8.31 1.02
N LEU A 20 -18.17 7.25 1.83
CA LEU A 20 -19.23 6.25 1.74
C LEU A 20 -20.63 6.86 1.92
N ARG A 21 -20.77 7.78 2.89
CA ARG A 21 -22.04 8.45 3.17
C ARG A 21 -22.44 9.44 2.07
N ARG A 22 -21.47 10.06 1.38
CA ARG A 22 -21.73 11.15 0.41
C ARG A 22 -21.75 10.71 -1.06
N ARG A 23 -20.88 9.80 -1.49
CA ARG A 23 -20.74 9.37 -2.91
C ARG A 23 -21.47 8.07 -3.24
N GLY A 24 -22.19 7.50 -2.28
CA GLY A 24 -22.93 6.24 -2.44
C GLY A 24 -22.05 5.00 -2.23
N THR A 25 -22.72 3.87 -1.96
CA THR A 25 -22.06 2.59 -1.63
C THR A 25 -21.37 1.95 -2.84
N ALA A 26 -21.79 2.25 -4.07
CA ALA A 26 -21.30 1.59 -5.28
C ALA A 26 -19.78 1.71 -5.48
N LEU A 27 -19.21 2.91 -5.40
CA LEU A 27 -17.77 3.15 -5.55
C LEU A 27 -16.94 2.49 -4.44
N PHE A 28 -17.47 2.46 -3.22
CA PHE A 28 -16.82 1.79 -2.12
C PHE A 28 -16.86 0.27 -2.26
N THR A 29 -18.02 -0.29 -2.64
CA THR A 29 -18.15 -1.73 -2.89
C THR A 29 -17.23 -2.14 -4.03
N LEU A 30 -17.15 -1.36 -5.11
CA LEU A 30 -16.20 -1.61 -6.20
C LEU A 30 -14.76 -1.61 -5.70
N THR A 31 -14.37 -0.61 -4.90
CA THR A 31 -13.03 -0.53 -4.31
C THR A 31 -12.75 -1.72 -3.39
N LEU A 32 -13.72 -2.10 -2.55
CA LEU A 32 -13.62 -3.21 -1.62
C LEU A 32 -13.46 -4.54 -2.36
N VAL A 33 -14.27 -4.76 -3.40
CA VAL A 33 -14.21 -5.95 -4.26
C VAL A 33 -12.87 -6.00 -4.98
N ALA A 34 -12.42 -4.89 -5.58
CA ALA A 34 -11.11 -4.81 -6.23
C ALA A 34 -9.95 -5.09 -5.26
N CYS A 35 -10.00 -4.51 -4.05
CA CYS A 35 -9.00 -4.78 -3.00
C CYS A 35 -9.04 -6.24 -2.55
N THR A 36 -10.22 -6.84 -2.42
CA THR A 36 -10.39 -8.23 -2.01
C THR A 36 -9.84 -9.19 -3.07
N ILE A 37 -10.19 -8.96 -4.34
CA ILE A 37 -9.67 -9.73 -5.48
C ILE A 37 -8.15 -9.57 -5.57
N GLY A 38 -7.63 -8.35 -5.45
CA GLY A 38 -6.19 -8.09 -5.46
C GLY A 38 -5.45 -8.76 -4.30
N ALA A 39 -6.02 -8.73 -3.09
CA ALA A 39 -5.45 -9.37 -1.91
C ALA A 39 -5.41 -10.89 -2.05
N LEU A 40 -6.54 -11.51 -2.39
CA LEU A 40 -6.66 -12.96 -2.52
C LEU A 40 -5.89 -13.49 -3.72
N GLY A 41 -6.00 -12.82 -4.87
CA GLY A 41 -5.29 -13.18 -6.09
C GLY A 41 -3.78 -13.01 -5.94
N GLY A 42 -3.33 -11.90 -5.35
CA GLY A 42 -1.93 -11.66 -5.05
C GLY A 42 -1.36 -12.66 -4.04
N PHE A 43 -2.12 -12.96 -2.98
CA PHE A 43 -1.75 -13.99 -2.01
C PHE A 43 -1.62 -15.36 -2.68
N ALA A 44 -2.63 -15.79 -3.45
CA ALA A 44 -2.63 -17.09 -4.11
C ALA A 44 -1.46 -17.21 -5.12
N THR A 45 -1.19 -16.14 -5.88
CA THR A 45 -0.10 -16.10 -6.86
C THR A 45 1.27 -16.19 -6.17
N LEU A 46 1.47 -15.46 -5.07
CA LEU A 46 2.74 -15.49 -4.35
C LEU A 46 2.91 -16.78 -3.53
N ALA A 47 1.82 -17.34 -2.99
CA ALA A 47 1.84 -18.60 -2.26
C ALA A 47 2.12 -19.80 -3.18
N SER A 48 1.59 -19.80 -4.41
CA SER A 48 1.84 -20.87 -5.38
C SER A 48 3.31 -20.98 -5.79
N ALA A 49 4.08 -19.89 -5.65
CA ALA A 49 5.52 -19.89 -5.85
C ALA A 49 6.25 -20.87 -4.89
N GLY A 50 5.64 -21.25 -3.76
CA GLY A 50 6.21 -22.20 -2.81
C GLY A 50 6.22 -23.65 -3.31
N VAL A 51 5.30 -24.02 -4.20
CA VAL A 51 5.17 -25.38 -4.76
C VAL A 51 5.66 -25.48 -6.21
N ALA A 52 6.02 -24.37 -6.83
CA ALA A 52 6.48 -24.31 -8.20
C ALA A 52 7.96 -24.69 -8.33
N ASP A 53 8.33 -25.19 -9.52
CA ASP A 53 9.72 -25.42 -9.89
C ASP A 53 10.56 -24.15 -9.80
N ALA A 54 11.88 -24.30 -9.65
CA ALA A 54 12.79 -23.19 -9.37
C ALA A 54 12.70 -22.04 -10.40
N ASP A 55 12.57 -22.36 -11.69
CA ASP A 55 12.48 -21.36 -12.76
C ASP A 55 11.11 -20.66 -12.77
N ILE A 56 10.03 -21.44 -12.61
CA ILE A 56 8.66 -20.91 -12.53
C ILE A 56 8.50 -20.02 -11.29
N ARG A 57 9.02 -20.45 -10.14
CA ARG A 57 9.04 -19.69 -8.89
C ARG A 57 9.73 -18.34 -9.08
N ARG A 58 10.91 -18.32 -9.72
CA ARG A 58 11.62 -17.07 -10.01
C ARG A 58 10.80 -16.16 -10.91
N ALA A 59 10.19 -16.69 -11.96
CA ALA A 59 9.36 -15.92 -12.88
C ALA A 59 8.14 -15.31 -12.17
N ILE A 60 7.42 -16.11 -11.36
CA ILE A 60 6.27 -15.64 -10.58
C ILE A 60 6.69 -14.50 -9.65
N LEU A 61 7.72 -14.70 -8.84
CA LEU A 61 8.16 -13.70 -7.86
C LEU A 61 8.62 -12.41 -8.56
N LEU A 62 9.49 -12.52 -9.56
CA LEU A 62 9.99 -11.35 -10.29
C LEU A 62 8.85 -10.57 -10.96
N PHE A 63 7.97 -11.27 -11.66
CA PHE A 63 6.88 -10.65 -12.41
C PHE A 63 5.87 -10.00 -11.46
N THR A 64 5.40 -10.74 -10.44
CA THR A 64 4.40 -10.24 -9.48
C THR A 64 4.95 -9.09 -8.64
N PHE A 65 6.22 -9.15 -8.20
CA PHE A 65 6.80 -8.04 -7.44
C PHE A 65 7.04 -6.80 -8.31
N THR A 66 7.57 -6.99 -9.52
CA THR A 66 7.88 -5.86 -10.41
C THR A 66 6.59 -5.17 -10.86
N LEU A 67 5.63 -5.93 -11.38
CA LEU A 67 4.34 -5.35 -11.78
C LEU A 67 3.54 -4.83 -10.60
N GLY A 68 3.59 -5.51 -9.44
CA GLY A 68 2.95 -5.02 -8.22
C GLY A 68 3.49 -3.67 -7.79
N LEU A 69 4.82 -3.50 -7.81
CA LEU A 69 5.46 -2.21 -7.49
C LEU A 69 5.11 -1.13 -8.51
N ILE A 70 5.17 -1.43 -9.80
CA ILE A 70 4.79 -0.50 -10.88
C ILE A 70 3.32 -0.09 -10.73
N ALA A 71 2.42 -1.07 -10.59
CA ALA A 71 0.99 -0.82 -10.42
C ALA A 71 0.71 0.01 -9.16
N TRP A 72 1.47 -0.17 -8.08
CA TRP A 72 1.31 0.62 -6.87
C TRP A 72 1.88 2.04 -7.01
N MET A 73 3.02 2.20 -7.70
CA MET A 73 3.62 3.50 -7.97
C MET A 73 2.74 4.37 -8.88
N PHE A 74 2.23 3.78 -9.97
CA PHE A 74 1.49 4.52 -11.00
C PHE A 74 -0.03 4.43 -10.86
N GLY A 75 -0.56 3.45 -10.12
CA GLY A 75 -2.00 3.28 -9.93
C GLY A 75 -2.74 4.54 -9.45
N PRO A 76 -2.24 5.24 -8.41
CA PRO A 76 -2.84 6.50 -7.97
C PRO A 76 -2.83 7.58 -9.06
N LEU A 77 -1.77 7.65 -9.88
CA LEU A 77 -1.64 8.62 -10.97
C LEU A 77 -2.66 8.35 -12.08
N LEU A 78 -2.83 7.08 -12.46
CA LEU A 78 -3.75 6.66 -13.53
C LEU A 78 -5.22 6.87 -13.18
N MET A 79 -5.57 6.80 -11.90
CA MET A 79 -6.95 7.04 -11.43
C MET A 79 -7.24 8.51 -11.13
N GLY A 80 -6.36 9.43 -11.53
CA GLY A 80 -6.52 10.88 -11.32
C GLY A 80 -6.47 11.29 -9.86
N GLY A 81 -5.97 10.42 -8.98
CA GLY A 81 -5.98 10.60 -7.55
C GLY A 81 -4.64 11.11 -7.04
N THR A 82 -4.47 12.42 -6.97
CA THR A 82 -3.76 12.99 -5.83
C THR A 82 -4.60 12.62 -4.61
N ASP A 83 -4.11 11.70 -3.77
CA ASP A 83 -4.80 11.33 -2.55
C ASP A 83 -4.91 12.59 -1.67
N GLU A 84 -6.01 13.34 -1.75
CA GLU A 84 -6.24 14.58 -0.98
C GLU A 84 -6.11 14.34 0.53
N THR A 85 -6.22 13.08 0.97
CA THR A 85 -6.01 12.70 2.38
C THR A 85 -4.54 12.73 2.81
N VAL A 86 -3.64 12.99 1.86
CA VAL A 86 -2.18 13.00 2.01
C VAL A 86 -1.61 14.34 1.59
N ASP A 87 -2.42 15.29 1.11
CA ASP A 87 -1.89 16.59 0.74
C ASP A 87 -1.28 17.22 2.01
N PRO A 88 0.04 17.48 2.04
CA PRO A 88 0.65 18.15 3.18
C PRO A 88 0.13 19.59 3.30
N ALA A 89 -0.51 20.15 2.27
CA ALA A 89 -0.96 21.54 2.27
C ALA A 89 -2.07 21.84 3.31
N PRO A 90 -3.15 21.03 3.45
CA PRO A 90 -4.10 21.19 4.56
C PRO A 90 -3.50 20.87 5.93
N LEU A 91 -2.61 19.87 6.03
CA LEU A 91 -2.03 19.43 7.31
C LEU A 91 -0.90 20.36 7.80
N SER A 92 -0.24 21.11 6.90
CA SER A 92 0.78 22.09 7.26
C SER A 92 0.21 23.36 7.88
N LEU A 93 -1.10 23.61 7.71
CA LEU A 93 -1.82 24.67 8.42
C LEU A 93 -2.01 24.37 9.91
N LEU A 94 -1.92 23.10 10.30
CA LEU A 94 -1.92 22.72 11.70
C LEU A 94 -0.54 23.00 12.31
N PRO A 95 -0.47 23.49 13.57
CA PRO A 95 0.79 23.79 14.25
C PRO A 95 1.51 22.50 14.70
N LEU A 96 1.86 21.64 13.75
CA LEU A 96 2.53 20.36 13.95
C LEU A 96 4.00 20.47 13.55
N ARG A 97 4.90 19.89 14.35
CA ARG A 97 6.31 19.76 13.97
C ARG A 97 6.43 18.78 12.79
N ARG A 98 7.45 18.94 11.94
CA ARG A 98 7.70 18.06 10.77
C ARG A 98 7.65 16.56 11.10
N ARG A 99 8.20 16.16 12.25
CA ARG A 99 8.18 14.75 12.72
C ARG A 99 6.79 14.25 13.08
N GLU A 100 5.93 15.14 13.57
CA GLU A 100 4.56 14.82 13.95
C GLU A 100 3.68 14.66 12.72
N LEU A 101 3.83 15.56 11.75
CA LEU A 101 3.19 15.49 10.44
C LEU A 101 3.56 14.18 9.72
N ALA A 102 4.86 13.83 9.70
CA ALA A 102 5.31 12.55 9.14
C ALA A 102 4.68 11.33 9.83
N ALA A 103 4.55 11.34 11.16
CA ALA A 103 3.91 10.25 11.90
C ALA A 103 2.42 10.12 11.58
N VAL A 104 1.68 11.23 11.49
CA VAL A 104 0.26 11.24 11.09
C VAL A 104 0.10 10.70 9.67
N MET A 105 0.91 11.19 8.73
CA MET A 105 0.86 10.77 7.32
C MET A 105 1.23 9.29 7.15
N ALA A 106 2.22 8.80 7.91
CA ALA A 106 2.59 7.39 7.91
C ALA A 106 1.44 6.51 8.45
N GLY A 107 0.80 6.92 9.55
CA GLY A 107 -0.36 6.21 10.09
C GLY A 107 -1.52 6.14 9.09
N ALA A 108 -1.86 7.27 8.47
CA ALA A 108 -2.90 7.33 7.46
C ALA A 108 -2.57 6.46 6.23
N ALA A 109 -1.30 6.46 5.80
CA ALA A 109 -0.83 5.69 4.65
C ALA A 109 -0.99 4.17 4.85
N VAL A 110 -0.55 3.64 5.99
CA VAL A 110 -0.57 2.21 6.26
C VAL A 110 -2.01 1.67 6.40
N SER A 111 -2.94 2.49 6.87
CA SER A 111 -4.33 2.09 7.14
C SER A 111 -5.29 2.07 5.94
N SER A 112 -4.82 2.38 4.74
CA SER A 112 -5.70 2.41 3.57
C SER A 112 -6.16 1.00 3.16
N PRO A 113 -7.38 0.83 2.61
CA PRO A 113 -7.83 -0.48 2.14
C PRO A 113 -6.88 -1.13 1.13
N ALA A 114 -6.31 -0.33 0.22
CA ALA A 114 -5.34 -0.80 -0.76
C ALA A 114 -4.03 -1.28 -0.12
N THR A 115 -3.48 -0.54 0.85
CA THR A 115 -2.25 -0.94 1.55
C THR A 115 -2.46 -2.19 2.39
N ILE A 116 -3.63 -2.34 3.00
CA ILE A 116 -4.00 -3.59 3.70
C ILE A 116 -4.07 -4.75 2.70
N ALA A 117 -4.71 -4.55 1.54
CA ALA A 117 -4.79 -5.58 0.50
C ALA A 117 -3.39 -6.03 0.02
N VAL A 118 -2.47 -5.09 -0.20
CA VAL A 118 -1.10 -5.44 -0.59
C VAL A 118 -0.35 -6.14 0.54
N ALA A 119 -0.51 -5.70 1.79
CA ALA A 119 0.08 -6.40 2.93
C ALA A 119 -0.40 -7.86 3.00
N VAL A 120 -1.70 -8.10 2.79
CA VAL A 120 -2.27 -9.45 2.71
C VAL A 120 -1.68 -10.24 1.55
N ALA A 121 -1.58 -9.66 0.35
CA ALA A 121 -0.97 -10.33 -0.79
C ALA A 121 0.48 -10.76 -0.50
N LEU A 122 1.29 -9.87 0.09
CA LEU A 122 2.69 -10.13 0.42
C LEU A 122 2.87 -11.26 1.45
N LEU A 123 1.88 -11.53 2.31
CA LEU A 123 1.91 -12.70 3.20
C LEU A 123 1.99 -14.02 2.40
N GLY A 124 1.46 -14.07 1.17
CA GLY A 124 1.59 -15.24 0.30
C GLY A 124 3.05 -15.58 0.00
N ALA A 125 3.90 -14.56 -0.20
CA ALA A 125 5.34 -14.76 -0.41
C ALA A 125 6.04 -15.26 0.86
N VAL A 126 5.60 -14.81 2.04
CA VAL A 126 6.11 -15.30 3.33
C VAL A 126 5.75 -16.78 3.51
N VAL A 127 4.49 -17.15 3.22
CA VAL A 127 4.04 -18.55 3.27
C VAL A 127 4.86 -19.43 2.31
N ALA A 128 5.09 -18.97 1.07
CA ALA A 128 5.97 -19.67 0.13
C ALA A 128 7.40 -19.81 0.66
N GLY A 129 7.94 -18.76 1.30
CA GLY A 129 9.28 -18.76 1.87
C GLY A 129 9.47 -19.73 3.04
N VAL A 130 8.45 -19.91 3.89
CA VAL A 130 8.47 -20.86 5.02
C VAL A 130 8.65 -22.30 4.52
N GLY A 131 8.15 -22.64 3.33
CA GLY A 131 8.39 -23.96 2.70
C GLY A 131 9.87 -24.25 2.42
N GLY A 132 10.70 -23.22 2.29
CA GLY A 132 12.16 -23.32 2.18
C GLY A 132 12.90 -23.35 3.53
N GLY A 133 12.17 -23.46 4.65
CA GLY A 133 12.71 -23.44 6.01
C GLY A 133 12.72 -22.05 6.66
N VAL A 134 13.22 -21.98 7.90
CA VAL A 134 13.20 -20.76 8.74
C VAL A 134 13.92 -19.59 8.07
N VAL A 135 15.06 -19.86 7.43
CA VAL A 135 15.85 -18.84 6.71
C VAL A 135 15.08 -18.29 5.51
N GLY A 136 14.44 -19.17 4.73
CA GLY A 136 13.60 -18.78 3.59
C GLY A 136 12.42 -17.90 4.01
N GLY A 137 11.73 -18.27 5.09
CA GLY A 137 10.65 -17.48 5.67
C GLY A 137 11.11 -16.10 6.13
N PHE A 138 12.27 -16.01 6.79
CA PHE A 138 12.82 -14.73 7.25
C PHE A 138 13.22 -13.81 6.09
N ILE A 139 13.86 -14.34 5.05
CA ILE A 139 14.21 -13.58 3.84
C ILE A 139 12.96 -13.09 3.14
N ALA A 140 11.94 -13.94 3.01
CA ALA A 140 10.66 -13.57 2.40
C ALA A 140 9.96 -12.45 3.19
N LEU A 141 9.97 -12.53 4.53
CA LEU A 141 9.43 -11.49 5.40
C LEU A 141 10.17 -10.15 5.22
N LEU A 142 11.50 -10.17 5.22
CA LEU A 142 12.30 -8.95 5.01
C LEU A 142 12.05 -8.34 3.63
N THR A 143 11.95 -9.18 2.59
CA THR A 143 11.68 -8.73 1.22
C THR A 143 10.29 -8.13 1.10
N ALA A 144 9.28 -8.76 1.69
CA ALA A 144 7.92 -8.24 1.77
C ALA A 144 7.86 -6.89 2.51
N ALA A 145 8.55 -6.78 3.65
CA ALA A 145 8.62 -5.53 4.41
C ALA A 145 9.32 -4.42 3.62
N ALA A 146 10.44 -4.73 2.96
CA ALA A 146 11.17 -3.78 2.13
C ALA A 146 10.31 -3.26 0.96
N LEU A 147 9.64 -4.16 0.24
CA LEU A 147 8.74 -3.79 -0.87
C LEU A 147 7.54 -2.97 -0.39
N PHE A 148 6.96 -3.32 0.75
CA PHE A 148 5.88 -2.55 1.35
C PHE A 148 6.32 -1.11 1.66
N CYS A 149 7.49 -0.95 2.28
CA CYS A 149 8.07 0.36 2.57
C CYS A 149 8.42 1.14 1.29
N LEU A 150 9.01 0.48 0.29
CA LEU A 150 9.34 1.10 -0.99
C LEU A 150 8.09 1.55 -1.74
N GLY A 151 7.06 0.71 -1.83
CA GLY A 151 5.79 1.07 -2.47
C GLY A 151 5.15 2.28 -1.80
N LEU A 152 5.09 2.28 -0.45
CA LEU A 152 4.59 3.41 0.32
C LEU A 152 5.38 4.70 0.07
N GLY A 153 6.71 4.65 0.04
CA GLY A 153 7.55 5.81 -0.20
C GLY A 153 7.46 6.34 -1.62
N SER A 154 7.52 5.43 -2.60
CA SER A 154 7.60 5.75 -4.02
C SER A 154 6.33 6.36 -4.58
N SER A 155 5.14 5.84 -4.22
CA SER A 155 3.88 6.47 -4.66
C SER A 155 3.74 7.90 -4.14
N ARG A 156 4.30 8.17 -2.94
CA ARG A 156 4.22 9.48 -2.28
C ARG A 156 5.22 10.48 -2.87
N SER A 157 6.45 10.04 -3.14
CA SER A 157 7.43 10.88 -3.82
C SER A 157 6.95 11.28 -5.22
N LEU A 158 6.38 10.33 -5.98
CA LEU A 158 5.78 10.61 -7.29
C LEU A 158 4.63 11.61 -7.22
N ALA A 159 3.69 11.42 -6.29
CA ALA A 159 2.59 12.36 -6.09
C ALA A 159 3.09 13.77 -5.74
N SER A 160 4.12 13.87 -4.88
CA SER A 160 4.72 15.16 -4.52
C SER A 160 5.45 15.84 -5.69
N ALA A 161 6.15 15.06 -6.52
CA ALA A 161 6.87 15.57 -7.70
C ALA A 161 5.89 16.11 -8.76
N MET A 162 4.77 15.40 -8.99
CA MET A 162 3.70 15.86 -9.88
C MET A 162 3.06 17.15 -9.38
N GLY A 163 2.82 17.26 -8.06
CA GLY A 163 2.29 18.48 -7.46
C GLY A 163 3.21 19.69 -7.59
N LEU A 164 4.54 19.48 -7.61
CA LEU A 164 5.53 20.53 -7.90
C LEU A 164 5.53 20.92 -9.37
N ALA A 165 5.50 19.93 -10.28
CA ALA A 165 5.50 20.17 -11.73
C ALA A 165 4.27 20.94 -12.22
N ASN A 166 3.11 20.76 -11.58
CA ASN A 166 1.88 21.47 -11.96
C ASN A 166 1.82 22.93 -11.46
N ARG A 167 2.80 23.37 -10.65
CA ARG A 167 2.90 24.74 -10.12
C ARG A 167 3.92 25.61 -10.85
N THR A 168 4.72 25.03 -11.74
CA THR A 168 5.69 25.70 -12.62
C THR A 168 5.11 25.91 -14.01
#